data_AF-A0A443S2W8-F1
#
_entry.id   AF-A0A443S2W8-F1
#
_cell.length_a   1.000
_cell.length_b   1.000
_cell.length_c   1.000
_cell.angle_alpha   90.00
_cell.angle_beta   90.00
_cell.angle_gamma   90.00
#
_symmetry.space_group_name_H-M   'P 1'
#
loop_
_entity.id
_entity.type
_entity.pdbx_description
1 polymer ?
#
loop_
_entity_poly.entity_id
_entity_poly.type
_entity_poly.pdbx_seq_one_letter_code
_entity_poly.pdbx_strand_id
1 'polypeptide(L)'
;MNSTKEANNVNTFNAETLASQLLQEIDKLRSIKYERKSMSTEMRTLEFWRAIIAECLATFFYVFLVCAVQITWTGTIGEQPNHVVIALTTGFAMATLTQCFGHISGAHVNPSVTFSLLITRKITPLRAALYVIAQCGGSIAGAALLYG
;
A
#
# COMPACT_ATOMS: atom_id res chain seq x y z
N MET A 1 -46.04 50.98 4.55
CA MET A 1 -45.90 49.51 4.57
C MET A 1 -44.94 48.98 3.49
N ASN A 2 -43.93 49.77 3.06
CA ASN A 2 -43.03 49.42 1.95
C ASN A 2 -41.56 49.20 2.36
N SER A 3 -41.08 49.72 3.50
CA SER A 3 -39.67 49.55 3.90
C SER A 3 -39.27 48.13 4.32
N THR A 4 -40.22 47.27 4.70
CA THR A 4 -39.91 45.87 5.08
C THR A 4 -39.73 44.95 3.87
N LYS A 5 -40.23 45.33 2.68
CA LYS A 5 -40.06 44.54 1.45
C LYS A 5 -38.68 44.74 0.79
N GLU A 6 -38.15 45.97 0.82
CA GLU A 6 -36.81 46.26 0.31
C GLU A 6 -35.71 45.62 1.16
N ALA A 7 -35.81 45.70 2.49
CA ALA A 7 -34.85 45.05 3.39
C ALA A 7 -34.81 43.51 3.21
N ASN A 8 -35.97 42.88 2.97
CA ASN A 8 -36.01 41.45 2.68
C ASN A 8 -35.37 41.10 1.33
N ASN A 9 -35.55 41.93 0.30
CA ASN A 9 -34.98 41.68 -1.04
C ASN A 9 -33.44 41.82 -1.05
N VAL A 10 -32.89 42.77 -0.28
CA VAL A 10 -31.44 42.95 -0.15
C VAL A 10 -30.80 41.80 0.65
N ASN A 11 -31.48 41.30 1.68
CA ASN A 11 -31.00 40.15 2.47
C ASN A 11 -31.05 38.84 1.66
N THR A 12 -32.07 38.64 0.82
CA THR A 12 -32.15 37.47 -0.06
C THR A 12 -31.12 37.51 -1.19
N PHE A 13 -30.86 38.68 -1.78
CA PHE A 13 -29.83 38.84 -2.81
C PHE A 13 -28.42 38.52 -2.28
N ASN A 14 -28.11 38.97 -1.07
CA ASN A 14 -26.85 38.65 -0.41
C ASN A 14 -26.75 37.16 -0.07
N ALA A 15 -27.85 36.51 0.35
CA ALA A 15 -27.87 35.08 0.66
C ALA A 15 -27.65 34.20 -0.59
N GLU A 16 -28.25 34.54 -1.73
CA GLU A 16 -28.05 33.80 -2.99
C GLU A 16 -26.63 33.98 -3.56
N THR A 17 -26.07 35.19 -3.41
CA THR A 17 -24.69 35.48 -3.83
C THR A 17 -23.66 34.75 -2.95
N LEU A 18 -23.90 34.69 -1.64
CA LEU A 18 -23.07 33.92 -0.71
C LEU A 18 -23.20 32.41 -0.95
N ALA A 19 -24.40 31.90 -1.22
CA ALA A 19 -24.63 30.49 -1.52
C ALA A 19 -23.92 30.05 -2.80
N SER A 20 -23.96 30.88 -3.86
CA SER A 20 -23.24 30.61 -5.10
C SER A 20 -21.72 30.67 -4.92
N GLN A 21 -21.18 31.60 -4.12
CA GLN A 21 -19.75 31.62 -3.76
C GLN A 21 -19.32 30.38 -2.96
N LEU A 22 -20.11 29.96 -1.97
CA LEU A 22 -19.79 28.77 -1.18
C LEU A 22 -19.89 27.49 -2.00
N LEU A 23 -20.87 27.38 -2.89
CA LEU A 23 -20.96 26.27 -3.83
C LEU A 23 -19.75 26.22 -4.78
N GLN A 24 -19.29 27.38 -5.25
CA GLN A 24 -18.07 27.47 -6.05
C GLN A 24 -16.82 27.02 -5.29
N GLU A 25 -16.65 27.45 -4.04
CA GLU A 25 -15.55 27.00 -3.18
C GLU A 25 -15.66 25.51 -2.86
N ILE A 26 -16.85 25.00 -2.56
CA ILE A 26 -17.08 23.56 -2.31
C ILE A 26 -16.76 22.73 -3.55
N ASP A 27 -17.15 23.17 -4.75
CA ASP A 27 -16.81 22.47 -6.00
C ASP A 27 -15.31 22.55 -6.32
N LYS A 28 -14.66 23.68 -6.00
CA LYS A 28 -13.20 23.83 -6.13
C LYS A 28 -12.46 22.90 -5.17
N LEU A 29 -12.88 22.84 -3.91
CA LEU A 29 -12.35 21.90 -2.91
C LEU A 29 -12.62 20.45 -3.29
N ARG A 30 -13.80 20.17 -3.87
CA ARG A 30 -14.14 18.84 -4.41
C ARG A 30 -13.24 18.49 -5.59
N SER A 31 -12.94 19.44 -6.47
CA SER A 31 -12.04 19.25 -7.62
C SER A 31 -10.59 18.97 -7.21
N ILE A 32 -10.09 19.65 -6.16
CA ILE A 32 -8.76 19.39 -5.57
C ILE A 32 -8.70 17.98 -4.98
N LYS A 33 -9.79 17.48 -4.38
CA LYS A 33 -9.86 16.11 -3.87
C LYS A 33 -10.03 15.05 -4.97
N TYR A 34 -10.45 15.47 -6.18
CA TYR A 34 -10.71 14.59 -7.33
C TYR A 34 -9.60 14.58 -8.38
N GLU A 35 -8.48 15.26 -8.16
CA GLU A 35 -7.26 15.14 -8.97
C GLU A 35 -6.62 13.75 -8.75
N ARG A 36 -7.34 12.75 -9.27
CA ARG A 36 -7.00 11.34 -9.25
C ARG A 36 -5.92 11.15 -10.31
N LYS A 37 -4.68 11.16 -9.85
CA LYS A 37 -3.48 10.85 -10.64
C LYS A 37 -3.78 9.68 -11.60
N SER A 38 -3.66 9.95 -12.90
CA SER A 38 -4.05 9.02 -13.96
C SER A 38 -3.24 7.72 -13.89
N MET A 39 -3.95 6.59 -13.81
CA MET A 39 -3.46 5.24 -13.54
C MET A 39 -2.44 4.74 -14.58
N SER A 40 -2.53 5.22 -15.82
CA SER A 40 -1.66 4.85 -16.93
C SER A 40 -0.31 5.58 -16.94
N THR A 41 -0.21 6.72 -16.25
CA THR A 41 1.03 7.52 -16.20
C THR A 41 2.00 6.96 -15.16
N GLU A 42 1.50 6.33 -14.09
CA GLU A 42 2.32 5.68 -13.05
C GLU A 42 3.02 4.41 -13.56
N MET A 43 2.38 3.67 -14.48
CA MET A 43 2.92 2.43 -15.07
C MET A 43 4.17 2.62 -15.92
N ARG A 44 4.40 3.84 -16.42
CA ARG A 44 5.55 4.16 -17.29
C ARG A 44 6.74 4.74 -16.52
N THR A 45 6.61 4.90 -15.20
CA THR A 45 7.66 5.45 -14.36
C THR A 45 8.60 4.34 -13.90
N LEU A 46 9.91 4.57 -13.97
CA LEU A 46 10.94 3.61 -13.51
C LEU A 46 10.74 3.16 -12.06
N GLU A 47 10.16 4.03 -11.23
CA GLU A 47 9.79 3.76 -9.85
C GLU A 47 8.83 2.58 -9.71
N PHE A 48 7.90 2.40 -10.65
CA PHE A 48 6.92 1.31 -10.62
C PHE A 48 7.58 -0.05 -10.84
N TRP A 49 8.44 -0.15 -11.85
CA TRP A 49 9.20 -1.37 -12.12
C TRP A 49 10.19 -1.67 -11.00
N ARG A 50 10.84 -0.64 -10.46
CA ARG A 50 11.74 -0.78 -9.31
C ARG A 50 11.00 -1.28 -8.07
N ALA A 51 9.76 -0.82 -7.87
CA ALA A 51 8.90 -1.29 -6.79
C ALA A 51 8.46 -2.76 -6.97
N ILE A 52 8.14 -3.21 -8.19
CA ILE A 52 7.81 -4.62 -8.47
C ILE A 52 9.00 -5.53 -8.16
N ILE A 53 10.20 -5.16 -8.61
CA ILE A 53 11.43 -5.92 -8.35
C ILE A 53 11.74 -5.92 -6.85
N ALA A 54 11.55 -4.78 -6.17
CA ALA A 54 11.69 -4.67 -4.72
C ALA A 54 10.73 -5.61 -3.97
N GLU A 55 9.46 -5.69 -4.37
CA GLU A 55 8.50 -6.65 -3.78
C GLU A 55 8.92 -8.10 -4.03
N CYS A 56 9.36 -8.43 -5.24
CA CYS A 56 9.87 -9.78 -5.56
C CYS A 56 11.05 -10.16 -4.65
N LEU A 57 12.06 -9.29 -4.56
CA LEU A 57 13.27 -9.53 -3.77
C LEU A 57 12.97 -9.55 -2.27
N ALA A 58 12.15 -8.63 -1.77
CA ALA A 58 11.77 -8.62 -0.37
C ALA A 58 11.06 -9.93 0.02
N THR A 59 10.13 -10.41 -0.81
CA THR A 59 9.40 -11.65 -0.53
C THR A 59 10.29 -12.89 -0.66
N PHE A 60 11.22 -12.88 -1.61
CA PHE A 60 12.25 -13.89 -1.74
C PHE A 60 13.10 -14.03 -0.48
N PHE A 61 13.70 -12.93 0.00
CA PHE A 61 14.53 -12.97 1.21
C PHE A 61 13.71 -13.30 2.45
N TYR A 62 12.48 -12.82 2.53
CA TYR A 62 11.60 -13.12 3.64
C TYR A 62 11.33 -14.62 3.75
N VAL A 63 10.85 -15.25 2.66
CA VAL A 63 10.56 -16.70 2.65
C VAL A 63 11.82 -17.52 2.89
N PHE A 64 12.94 -17.14 2.27
CA PHE A 64 14.22 -17.82 2.49
C PHE A 64 14.61 -17.84 3.98
N LEU A 65 14.61 -16.67 4.65
CA LEU A 65 15.00 -16.56 6.06
C LEU A 65 13.99 -17.24 7.00
N VAL A 66 12.69 -17.07 6.76
CA VAL A 66 11.63 -17.66 7.58
C VAL A 66 11.65 -19.18 7.47
N CYS A 67 11.82 -19.74 6.29
CA CYS A 67 11.91 -21.19 6.14
C CYS A 67 13.23 -21.72 6.70
N ALA A 68 14.35 -21.00 6.54
CA ALA A 68 15.66 -21.45 7.03
C ALA A 68 15.73 -21.60 8.56
N VAL A 69 15.06 -20.71 9.31
CA VAL A 69 15.04 -20.79 10.80
C VAL A 69 14.14 -21.92 11.32
N GLN A 70 13.22 -22.43 10.49
CA GLN A 70 12.31 -23.51 10.85
C GLN A 70 12.92 -24.89 10.63
N ILE A 71 14.00 -24.97 9.84
CA ILE A 71 14.71 -26.22 9.55
C ILE A 71 15.65 -26.56 10.70
N THR A 72 15.58 -27.79 11.20
CA THR A 72 16.50 -28.33 12.20
C THR A 72 17.77 -28.85 11.51
N TRP A 73 18.82 -28.03 11.49
CA TRP A 73 20.10 -28.33 10.81
C TRP A 73 20.93 -29.42 11.51
N THR A 74 20.70 -29.68 12.80
CA THR A 74 21.54 -30.56 13.62
C THR A 74 21.16 -32.04 13.55
N GLY A 75 20.11 -32.41 12.81
CA GLY A 75 19.70 -33.81 12.62
C GLY A 75 19.23 -34.53 13.90
N THR A 76 19.16 -33.84 15.03
CA THR A 76 18.58 -34.36 16.28
C THR A 76 17.08 -34.47 16.11
N ILE A 77 16.61 -35.67 15.76
CA ILE A 77 15.19 -35.99 15.68
C ILE A 77 14.60 -35.86 17.10
N GLY A 78 13.77 -34.83 17.31
CA GLY A 78 13.03 -34.62 18.56
C GLY A 78 13.31 -33.32 19.30
N GLU A 79 14.32 -32.53 18.91
CA GLU A 79 14.45 -31.16 19.45
C GLU A 79 13.51 -30.21 18.71
N GLN A 80 12.60 -29.59 19.47
CA GLN A 80 11.72 -28.56 18.95
C GLN A 80 12.54 -27.28 18.72
N PRO A 81 12.47 -26.67 17.51
CA PRO A 81 13.15 -25.41 17.27
C PRO A 81 12.61 -24.35 18.24
N ASN A 82 13.52 -23.59 18.85
CA ASN A 82 13.14 -22.63 19.88
C ASN A 82 12.21 -21.56 19.28
N HIS A 83 10.95 -21.58 19.70
CA HIS A 83 9.92 -20.67 19.20
C HIS A 83 10.26 -19.19 19.42
N VAL A 84 11.04 -18.86 20.46
CA VAL A 84 11.50 -17.48 20.70
C VAL A 84 12.49 -17.05 19.63
N VAL A 85 13.40 -17.94 19.23
CA VAL A 85 14.37 -17.67 18.16
C VAL A 85 13.65 -17.48 16.83
N ILE A 86 12.70 -18.37 16.51
CA ILE A 86 11.86 -18.25 15.31
C ILE A 86 11.12 -16.91 15.30
N ALA A 87 10.44 -16.55 16.39
CA ALA A 87 9.67 -15.32 16.47
C ALA A 87 10.56 -14.07 16.33
N LEU A 88 11.73 -14.05 16.99
CA LEU A 88 12.68 -12.95 16.87
C LEU A 88 13.26 -12.86 15.46
N THR A 89 13.71 -13.97 14.87
CA THR A 89 14.30 -13.98 13.52
C THR A 89 13.29 -13.54 12.47
N THR A 90 12.05 -14.05 12.51
CA THR A 90 11.01 -13.65 11.56
C THR A 90 10.60 -12.18 11.73
N GLY A 91 10.53 -11.68 12.97
CA GLY A 91 10.27 -10.27 13.27
C GLY A 91 11.39 -9.35 12.80
N PHE A 92 12.65 -9.68 13.10
CA PHE A 92 13.80 -8.93 12.63
C PHE A 92 13.94 -8.96 11.11
N ALA A 93 13.71 -10.11 10.47
CA ALA A 93 13.71 -10.23 9.02
C ALA A 93 12.68 -9.28 8.39
N MET A 94 11.44 -9.26 8.89
CA MET A 94 10.43 -8.30 8.41
C MET A 94 10.82 -6.86 8.66
N ALA A 95 11.34 -6.53 9.84
CA ALA A 95 11.76 -5.18 10.17
C ALA A 95 12.87 -4.67 9.24
N THR A 96 13.90 -5.49 9.01
CA THR A 96 15.00 -5.17 8.10
C THR A 96 14.51 -5.00 6.67
N LEU A 97 13.70 -5.93 6.16
CA LEU A 97 13.17 -5.84 4.80
C LEU A 97 12.26 -4.62 4.63
N THR A 98 11.44 -4.31 5.63
CA THR A 98 10.60 -3.11 5.62
C THR A 98 11.45 -1.84 5.63
N GLN A 99 12.53 -1.81 6.40
CA GLN A 99 13.46 -0.66 6.40
C GLN A 99 14.18 -0.49 5.05
N CYS A 100 14.59 -1.59 4.42
CA CYS A 100 15.29 -1.58 3.14
C CYS A 100 14.38 -1.24 1.96
N PHE A 101 13.20 -1.87 1.87
CA PHE A 101 12.33 -1.80 0.71
C PHE A 101 11.12 -0.87 0.90
N GLY A 102 10.85 -0.42 2.12
CA GLY A 102 9.69 0.42 2.45
C GLY A 102 9.66 1.74 1.68
N HIS A 103 10.81 2.38 1.48
CA HIS A 103 10.91 3.62 0.72
C HIS A 103 10.75 3.44 -0.81
N ILE A 104 10.86 2.20 -1.30
CA ILE A 104 10.82 1.87 -2.74
C ILE A 104 9.42 1.40 -3.13
N SER A 105 8.91 0.35 -2.48
CA SER A 105 7.64 -0.30 -2.87
C SER A 105 6.50 -0.13 -1.88
N GLY A 106 6.80 0.29 -0.64
CA GLY A 106 5.90 0.21 0.51
C GLY A 106 6.07 -1.10 1.31
N ALA A 107 6.97 -1.99 0.90
CA ALA A 107 7.27 -3.28 1.53
C ALA A 107 6.01 -4.06 1.95
N HIS A 108 5.15 -4.39 0.99
CA HIS A 108 3.96 -5.19 1.28
C HIS A 108 4.35 -6.62 1.63
N VAL A 109 5.27 -7.22 0.85
CA VAL A 109 5.87 -8.57 1.05
C VAL A 109 4.81 -9.68 1.24
N ASN A 110 3.55 -9.38 0.89
CA ASN A 110 2.41 -10.20 1.23
C ASN A 110 1.22 -9.87 0.32
N PRO A 111 0.64 -10.88 -0.36
CA PRO A 111 -0.51 -10.69 -1.22
C PRO A 111 -1.76 -10.23 -0.45
N SER A 112 -1.94 -10.65 0.81
CA SER A 112 -3.05 -10.23 1.67
C SER A 112 -2.97 -8.74 2.03
N VAL A 113 -1.76 -8.25 2.35
CA VAL A 113 -1.53 -6.82 2.64
C VAL A 113 -1.78 -5.98 1.38
N THR A 114 -1.31 -6.46 0.23
CA THR A 114 -1.57 -5.82 -1.06
C THR A 114 -3.07 -5.76 -1.36
N PHE A 115 -3.81 -6.83 -1.09
CA PHE A 115 -5.27 -6.86 -1.28
C PHE A 115 -6.01 -5.92 -0.32
N SER A 116 -5.57 -5.82 0.93
CA SER A 116 -6.12 -4.85 1.91
C SER A 116 -5.98 -3.41 1.43
N LEU A 117 -4.81 -3.06 0.86
CA LEU A 117 -4.58 -1.74 0.28
C LEU A 117 -5.39 -1.50 -0.99
N LEU A 118 -5.69 -2.56 -1.74
CA LEU A 118 -6.58 -2.49 -2.90
C LEU A 118 -8.03 -2.16 -2.48
N ILE A 119 -8.56 -2.83 -1.45
CA ILE A 119 -9.91 -2.55 -0.91
C ILE A 119 -9.99 -1.12 -0.36
N THR A 120 -8.93 -0.67 0.30
CA THR A 120 -8.82 0.70 0.83
C THR A 120 -8.62 1.75 -0.27
N ARG A 121 -8.58 1.33 -1.55
CA ARG A 121 -8.33 2.18 -2.74
C ARG A 121 -7.02 2.99 -2.64
N LYS A 122 -6.05 2.48 -1.88
CA LYS A 122 -4.70 3.06 -1.71
C LYS A 122 -3.79 2.70 -2.89
N ILE A 123 -4.07 1.60 -3.58
CA ILE A 123 -3.34 1.14 -4.76
C ILE A 123 -4.30 0.81 -5.91
N THR A 124 -3.79 0.84 -7.14
CA THR A 124 -4.55 0.50 -8.34
C THR A 124 -4.64 -1.03 -8.49
N PRO A 125 -5.74 -1.57 -9.04
CA PRO A 125 -5.94 -3.01 -9.19
C PRO A 125 -4.85 -3.69 -10.04
N LEU A 126 -4.35 -2.99 -11.06
CA LEU A 126 -3.27 -3.51 -11.89
C LEU A 126 -1.93 -3.60 -11.11
N ARG A 127 -1.61 -2.57 -10.32
CA ARG A 127 -0.43 -2.58 -9.43
C ARG A 127 -0.53 -3.71 -8.41
N ALA A 128 -1.71 -3.90 -7.83
CA ALA A 128 -1.98 -4.99 -6.91
C ALA A 128 -1.74 -6.37 -7.55
N ALA A 129 -2.26 -6.61 -8.75
CA ALA A 129 -2.07 -7.86 -9.46
C ALA A 129 -0.59 -8.14 -9.76
N LEU A 130 0.16 -7.14 -10.23
CA LEU A 130 1.60 -7.28 -10.52
C LEU A 130 2.42 -7.52 -9.25
N TYR A 131 2.08 -6.86 -8.14
CA TYR A 131 2.72 -7.11 -6.85
C TYR A 131 2.47 -8.54 -6.37
N VAL A 132 1.24 -9.04 -6.47
CA VAL A 132 0.91 -10.42 -6.08
C VAL A 132 1.71 -11.43 -6.91
N ILE A 133 1.81 -11.25 -8.23
CA ILE A 133 2.60 -12.13 -9.10
C ILE A 133 4.08 -12.09 -8.70
N ALA A 134 4.62 -10.90 -8.44
CA ALA A 134 6.01 -10.72 -8.03
C ALA A 134 6.29 -11.36 -6.66
N GLN A 135 5.38 -11.20 -5.70
CA GLN A 135 5.46 -11.81 -4.37
C GLN A 135 5.41 -13.33 -4.46
N CYS A 136 4.49 -13.90 -5.25
CA CYS A 136 4.42 -15.35 -5.47
C CYS A 136 5.70 -15.88 -6.12
N GLY A 137 6.22 -15.21 -7.16
CA GLY A 137 7.47 -15.58 -7.81
C GLY A 137 8.67 -15.55 -6.85
N GLY A 138 8.78 -14.49 -6.05
CA GLY A 138 9.81 -14.35 -5.02
C GLY A 138 9.73 -15.46 -3.95
N SER A 139 8.54 -15.74 -3.44
CA SER A 139 8.31 -16.82 -2.46
C SER A 139 8.73 -18.18 -2.99
N ILE A 140 8.36 -18.51 -4.23
CA ILE A 140 8.72 -19.79 -4.87
C ILE A 140 10.24 -19.87 -5.03
N ALA A 141 10.88 -18.82 -5.52
CA ALA A 141 12.33 -18.79 -5.69
C ALA A 141 13.08 -18.91 -4.34
N GLY A 142 12.58 -18.27 -3.28
CA GLY A 142 13.18 -18.34 -1.94
C GLY A 142 13.08 -19.74 -1.34
N ALA A 143 11.91 -20.37 -1.47
CA ALA A 143 11.72 -21.76 -1.06
C ALA A 143 12.55 -22.75 -1.90
N ALA A 144 12.62 -22.53 -3.22
CA ALA A 144 13.41 -23.37 -4.12
C ALA A 144 14.91 -23.29 -3.83
N LEU A 145 15.44 -22.10 -3.53
CA LEU A 145 16.85 -21.93 -3.17
C LEU A 145 17.19 -22.60 -1.83
N LEU A 146 16.24 -22.68 -0.90
CA LEU A 146 16.44 -23.38 0.36
C LEU A 146 16.36 -24.91 0.19
N TYR A 147 15.62 -25.38 -0.81
CA TYR A 147 15.46 -26.80 -1.11
C TYR A 147 16.61 -27.39 -1.93
N GLY A 148 17.17 -26.61 -2.85
CA GLY A 148 18.28 -27.01 -3.74
C GLY A 148 19.63 -26.95 -3.05
#